data_AF-A0A7S3TZ19-F1
#
_entry.id   AF-A0A7S3TZ19-F1
#
_cell.length_a   1.000
_cell.length_b   1.000
_cell.length_c   1.000
_cell.angle_alpha   90.00
_cell.angle_beta   90.00
_cell.angle_gamma   90.00
#
_symmetry.space_group_name_H-M   'P 1'
#
loop_
_entity.id
_entity.type
_entity.pdbx_description
1 polymer ?
#
loop_
_entity_poly.entity_id
_entity_poly.type
_entity_poly.pdbx_seq_one_letter_code
_entity_poly.pdbx_strand_id
1 'polypeptide(L)'
;VSSDGGLRQVCAAAPPPPPSFAPIVVPPSTILADLAKTRGDATLPEGKVTFLVGDDEERIEHVSKNVLCIRSGYYRTMFGIGMKERDAAEVTVAHTDLASFTALVHYLSTDQFDLGEEQGGR
;
A
#
# COMPACT_ATOMS: atom_id res chain seq x y z
N VAL A 1 2.62 61.28 39.28
CA VAL A 1 2.68 59.90 39.83
C VAL A 1 2.88 58.97 38.66
N SER A 2 4.08 58.41 38.49
CA SER A 2 4.35 57.41 37.45
C SER A 2 3.79 56.08 37.93
N SER A 3 2.89 55.48 37.14
CA SER A 3 2.38 54.13 37.40
C SER A 3 3.14 53.15 36.51
N ASP A 4 4.00 52.35 37.13
CA ASP A 4 4.81 51.31 36.49
C ASP A 4 3.91 50.07 36.26
N GLY A 5 3.31 50.00 35.08
CA GLY A 5 2.49 48.87 34.64
C GLY A 5 3.37 47.74 34.12
N GLY A 6 3.97 46.96 35.02
CA GLY A 6 4.80 45.80 34.66
C GLY A 6 4.00 44.71 33.95
N LEU A 7 4.07 44.68 32.62
CA LEU A 7 3.55 43.58 31.80
C LEU A 7 4.49 42.37 31.94
N ARG A 8 3.98 41.28 32.55
CA ARG A 8 4.70 40.01 32.64
C ARG A 8 4.67 39.30 31.29
N GLN A 9 5.84 39.17 30.68
CA GLN A 9 6.03 38.39 29.46
C GLN A 9 5.95 36.89 29.79
N VAL A 10 4.97 36.19 29.21
CA VAL A 10 4.83 34.74 29.28
C VAL A 10 5.45 34.15 28.01
N CYS A 11 6.55 33.42 28.16
CA CYS A 11 7.18 32.70 27.05
C CYS A 11 6.26 31.54 26.62
N ALA A 12 5.50 31.72 25.54
CA ALA A 12 4.85 30.61 24.86
C ALA A 12 5.93 29.80 24.14
N ALA A 13 6.21 28.58 24.62
CA ALA A 13 7.08 27.66 23.91
C ALA A 13 6.41 27.25 22.59
N ALA A 14 7.15 27.29 21.49
CA ALA A 14 6.68 26.77 20.21
C ALA A 14 6.30 25.29 20.35
N PRO A 15 5.21 24.83 19.72
CA PRO A 15 4.84 23.42 19.71
C PRO A 15 5.99 22.58 19.11
N PRO A 16 6.19 21.34 19.59
CA PRO A 16 7.23 20.47 19.05
C PRO A 16 7.04 20.27 17.55
N PRO A 17 8.13 20.15 16.76
CA PRO A 17 8.00 19.91 15.33
C PRO A 17 7.20 18.62 15.09
N PRO A 18 6.35 18.59 14.06
CA PRO A 18 5.62 17.38 13.70
C PRO A 18 6.60 16.22 13.51
N PRO A 19 6.20 14.98 13.84
CA PRO A 19 7.05 13.83 13.63
C PRO A 19 7.42 13.78 12.15
N SER A 20 8.71 13.95 11.85
CA SER A 20 9.24 13.66 10.52
C SER A 20 9.11 12.16 10.34
N PHE A 21 8.14 11.73 9.53
CA PHE A 21 8.09 10.35 9.08
C PHE A 21 9.42 10.05 8.40
N ALA A 22 10.08 8.97 8.82
CA ALA A 22 11.30 8.52 8.15
C ALA A 22 10.96 8.24 6.67
N PRO A 23 11.79 8.68 5.71
CA PRO A 23 11.53 8.43 4.31
C PRO A 23 11.43 6.92 4.07
N ILE A 24 10.40 6.50 3.33
CA ILE A 24 10.21 5.10 2.97
C ILE A 24 11.39 4.67 2.11
N VAL A 25 12.16 3.68 2.58
CA VAL A 25 13.28 3.11 1.82
C VAL A 25 12.77 1.86 1.10
N VAL A 26 12.72 1.92 -0.24
CA VAL A 26 12.38 0.77 -1.07
C VAL A 26 13.61 -0.14 -1.18
N PRO A 27 13.50 -1.44 -0.85
CA PRO A 27 14.62 -2.36 -0.96
C PRO A 27 15.01 -2.62 -2.43
N PRO A 28 16.23 -3.12 -2.71
CA PRO A 28 16.63 -3.53 -4.05
C PRO A 28 15.63 -4.51 -4.67
N SER A 29 15.43 -4.38 -5.98
CA SER A 29 14.45 -5.20 -6.70
C SER A 29 14.78 -6.69 -6.64
N THR A 30 13.74 -7.49 -6.45
CA THR A 30 13.76 -8.96 -6.43
C THR A 30 12.96 -9.56 -7.59
N ILE A 31 12.38 -8.71 -8.45
CA ILE A 31 11.42 -9.10 -9.48
C ILE A 31 11.90 -10.20 -10.43
N LEU A 32 13.16 -10.19 -10.87
CA LEU A 32 13.68 -11.20 -11.80
C LEU A 32 13.80 -12.58 -11.15
N ALA A 33 14.26 -12.62 -9.89
CA ALA A 33 14.35 -13.86 -9.13
C ALA A 33 12.95 -14.43 -8.85
N ASP A 34 11.97 -13.57 -8.62
CA ASP A 34 10.59 -13.96 -8.38
C ASP A 34 9.88 -14.42 -9.65
N LEU A 35 10.07 -13.74 -10.78
CA LEU A 35 9.57 -14.19 -12.07
C LEU A 35 10.12 -15.58 -12.42
N ALA A 36 11.38 -15.89 -12.08
CA ALA A 36 11.92 -17.22 -12.29
C ALA A 36 11.14 -18.31 -11.51
N LYS A 37 10.59 -17.98 -10.33
CA LYS A 37 9.77 -18.91 -9.52
C LYS A 37 8.40 -19.19 -10.12
N THR A 38 7.93 -18.39 -11.08
CA THR A 38 6.68 -18.70 -11.81
C THR A 38 6.79 -19.97 -12.64
N ARG A 39 8.02 -20.41 -12.96
CA ARG A 39 8.27 -21.61 -13.75
C ARG A 39 8.30 -22.85 -12.87
N GLY A 40 7.34 -23.76 -13.06
CA GLY A 40 7.37 -25.12 -12.51
C GLY A 40 6.80 -25.28 -11.10
N ASP A 41 6.32 -24.21 -10.46
CA ASP A 41 5.52 -24.30 -9.23
C ASP A 41 4.04 -24.54 -9.58
N ALA A 42 3.62 -25.80 -9.60
CA ALA A 42 2.25 -26.21 -9.89
C ALA A 42 1.22 -25.78 -8.83
N THR A 43 1.67 -25.27 -7.67
CA THR A 43 0.76 -24.79 -6.62
C THR A 43 0.26 -23.38 -6.88
N LEU A 44 0.96 -22.62 -7.74
CA LEU A 44 0.58 -21.27 -8.11
C LEU A 44 -0.78 -21.26 -8.82
N PRO A 45 -1.64 -20.26 -8.55
CA PRO A 45 -2.85 -20.06 -9.32
C PRO A 45 -2.50 -19.53 -10.72
N GLU A 46 -3.27 -19.96 -11.71
CA GLU A 46 -3.27 -19.34 -13.03
C GLU A 46 -4.36 -18.27 -13.12
N GLY A 47 -4.22 -17.38 -14.10
CA GLY A 47 -5.21 -16.35 -14.41
C GLY A 47 -5.06 -15.03 -13.65
N LYS A 48 -6.09 -14.20 -13.79
CA LYS A 48 -6.15 -12.83 -13.29
C LYS A 48 -7.28 -12.66 -12.28
N VAL A 49 -7.19 -11.62 -11.47
CA VAL A 49 -8.24 -11.20 -10.53
C VAL A 49 -8.56 -9.73 -10.76
N THR A 50 -9.82 -9.36 -10.52
CA THR A 50 -10.24 -7.98 -10.35
C THR A 50 -10.45 -7.70 -8.87
N PHE A 51 -9.89 -6.61 -8.36
CA PHE A 51 -10.18 -6.16 -7.00
C PHE A 51 -11.27 -5.09 -7.01
N LEU A 52 -12.24 -5.22 -6.10
CA LEU A 52 -13.25 -4.21 -5.80
C LEU A 52 -12.80 -3.48 -4.52
N VAL A 53 -12.44 -2.21 -4.63
CA VAL A 53 -11.70 -1.49 -3.59
C VAL A 53 -12.57 -0.41 -2.97
N GLY A 54 -12.55 -0.35 -1.64
CA GLY A 54 -13.29 0.67 -0.89
C GLY A 54 -14.80 0.50 -0.95
N ASP A 55 -15.52 1.47 -0.38
CA ASP A 55 -16.98 1.42 -0.26
C ASP A 55 -17.69 1.60 -1.61
N ASP A 56 -17.04 2.27 -2.56
CA ASP A 56 -17.54 2.51 -3.92
C ASP A 56 -17.22 1.35 -4.89
N GLU A 57 -16.59 0.27 -4.41
CA GLU A 57 -16.21 -0.91 -5.20
C GLU A 57 -15.41 -0.59 -6.47
N GLU A 58 -14.52 0.40 -6.38
CA GLU A 58 -13.68 0.81 -7.51
C GLU A 58 -12.80 -0.35 -7.99
N ARG A 59 -12.63 -0.46 -9.32
CA ARG A 59 -12.10 -1.69 -9.92
C ARG A 59 -10.63 -1.56 -10.29
N ILE A 60 -9.81 -2.50 -9.80
CA ILE A 60 -8.47 -2.77 -10.35
C ILE A 60 -8.51 -4.10 -11.08
N GLU A 61 -8.51 -4.04 -12.40
CA GLU A 61 -8.70 -5.21 -13.25
C GLU A 61 -7.38 -5.84 -13.69
N HIS A 62 -7.47 -7.10 -14.13
CA HIS A 62 -6.39 -7.81 -14.80
C HIS A 62 -5.11 -8.04 -13.99
N VAL A 63 -5.20 -8.08 -12.66
CA VAL A 63 -4.05 -8.33 -11.78
C VAL A 63 -3.68 -9.81 -11.79
N SER A 64 -2.40 -10.13 -12.03
CA SER A 64 -1.95 -11.52 -12.18
C SER A 64 -1.84 -12.25 -10.84
N LYS A 65 -2.63 -13.32 -10.63
CA LYS A 65 -2.65 -14.05 -9.35
C LYS A 65 -1.30 -14.69 -9.01
N ASN A 66 -0.58 -15.20 -10.02
CA ASN A 66 0.73 -15.82 -9.82
C ASN A 66 1.79 -14.81 -9.29
N VAL A 67 1.82 -13.58 -9.83
CA VAL A 67 2.70 -12.50 -9.39
C VAL A 67 2.39 -12.17 -7.94
N LEU A 68 1.12 -11.97 -7.60
CA LEU A 68 0.69 -11.70 -6.22
C LEU A 68 1.15 -12.80 -5.24
N CYS A 69 0.98 -14.08 -5.60
CA CYS A 69 1.35 -15.20 -4.74
C CYS A 69 2.86 -15.38 -4.55
N ILE A 70 3.67 -14.98 -5.52
CA ILE A 70 5.13 -15.03 -5.38
C ILE A 70 5.62 -13.87 -4.52
N ARG A 71 5.01 -12.71 -4.70
CA ARG A 71 5.44 -11.45 -4.09
C ARG A 71 4.83 -11.21 -2.70
N SER A 72 3.82 -12.00 -2.31
CA SER A 72 3.14 -11.87 -1.03
C SER A 72 2.66 -13.20 -0.47
N GLY A 73 3.07 -13.50 0.77
CA GLY A 73 2.56 -14.65 1.52
C GLY A 73 1.06 -14.57 1.79
N TYR A 74 0.52 -13.35 1.95
CA TYR A 74 -0.92 -13.13 2.13
C TYR A 74 -1.71 -13.63 0.92
N TYR A 75 -1.33 -13.20 -0.28
CA TYR A 75 -1.99 -13.64 -1.51
C TYR A 75 -1.72 -15.10 -1.84
N ARG A 76 -0.54 -15.63 -1.45
CA ARG A 76 -0.27 -17.07 -1.55
C ARG A 76 -1.24 -17.90 -0.72
N THR A 77 -1.59 -17.43 0.48
CA THR A 77 -2.61 -18.07 1.30
C THR A 77 -4.00 -17.89 0.70
N MET A 78 -4.38 -16.66 0.33
CA MET A 78 -5.71 -16.34 -0.21
C MET A 78 -6.03 -17.10 -1.50
N PHE A 79 -5.11 -17.14 -2.47
CA PHE A 79 -5.28 -17.87 -3.73
C PHE A 79 -4.72 -19.31 -3.68
N GLY A 80 -4.43 -19.79 -2.47
CA GLY A 80 -3.93 -21.14 -2.23
C GLY A 80 -4.96 -22.21 -2.58
N ILE A 81 -4.49 -23.46 -2.73
CA ILE A 81 -5.35 -24.60 -3.02
C ILE A 81 -6.39 -24.77 -1.89
N GLY A 82 -7.65 -24.94 -2.26
CA GLY A 82 -8.77 -25.13 -1.32
C GLY A 82 -9.43 -23.85 -0.83
N MET A 83 -8.90 -22.67 -1.18
CA MET A 83 -9.54 -21.38 -0.89
C MET A 83 -10.52 -21.00 -2.00
N LYS A 84 -11.61 -20.31 -1.64
CA LYS A 84 -12.64 -19.89 -2.60
C LYS A 84 -12.13 -18.81 -3.55
N GLU A 85 -11.26 -17.95 -3.03
CA GLU A 85 -10.69 -16.81 -3.75
C GLU A 85 -9.77 -17.28 -4.89
N ARG A 86 -9.23 -18.50 -4.81
CA ARG A 86 -8.40 -19.10 -5.86
C ARG A 86 -9.06 -19.04 -7.23
N ASP A 87 -10.34 -19.38 -7.31
CA ASP A 87 -11.11 -19.42 -8.56
C ASP A 87 -12.02 -18.18 -8.74
N ALA A 88 -12.05 -17.27 -7.76
CA ALA A 88 -12.84 -16.06 -7.84
C ALA A 88 -12.32 -15.12 -8.94
N ALA A 89 -13.22 -14.62 -9.77
CA ALA A 89 -12.89 -13.57 -10.74
C ALA A 89 -12.68 -12.22 -10.04
N GLU A 90 -13.38 -12.01 -8.92
CA GLU A 90 -13.41 -10.75 -8.19
C GLU A 90 -13.16 -10.97 -6.69
N VAL A 91 -12.42 -10.04 -6.07
CA VAL A 91 -12.15 -10.03 -4.62
C VAL A 91 -12.38 -8.63 -4.07
N THR A 92 -13.22 -8.51 -3.04
CA THR A 92 -13.48 -7.24 -2.36
C THR A 92 -12.39 -6.93 -1.34
N VAL A 93 -11.94 -5.68 -1.32
CA VAL A 93 -10.96 -5.13 -0.38
C VAL A 93 -11.59 -3.97 0.36
N ALA A 94 -12.25 -4.29 1.47
CA ALA A 94 -12.81 -3.29 2.37
C ALA A 94 -11.70 -2.63 3.19
N HIS A 95 -11.85 -1.35 3.53
CA HIS A 95 -10.96 -0.59 4.42
C HIS A 95 -9.62 -0.12 3.82
N THR A 96 -9.59 0.21 2.53
CA THR A 96 -8.51 0.97 1.91
C THR A 96 -9.08 1.87 0.82
N ASP A 97 -8.42 2.98 0.53
CA ASP A 97 -8.71 3.77 -0.65
C ASP A 97 -8.06 3.16 -1.91
N LEU A 98 -8.60 3.53 -3.08
CA LEU A 98 -8.13 3.04 -4.37
C LEU A 98 -6.67 3.41 -4.64
N ALA A 99 -6.22 4.61 -4.25
CA ALA A 99 -4.85 5.06 -4.55
C ALA A 99 -3.82 4.24 -3.78
N SER A 100 -4.03 4.05 -2.48
CA SER A 100 -3.16 3.22 -1.63
C SER A 100 -3.10 1.78 -2.11
N PHE A 101 -4.24 1.18 -2.47
CA PHE A 101 -4.28 -0.20 -2.95
C PHE A 101 -3.67 -0.34 -4.35
N THR A 102 -3.87 0.64 -5.22
CA THR A 102 -3.20 0.71 -6.54
C THR A 102 -1.69 0.78 -6.37
N ALA A 103 -1.18 1.61 -5.46
CA ALA A 103 0.24 1.70 -5.15
C ALA A 103 0.81 0.37 -4.63
N LEU A 104 0.05 -0.36 -3.80
CA LEU A 104 0.43 -1.70 -3.36
C LEU A 104 0.52 -2.69 -4.54
N VAL A 105 -0.50 -2.75 -5.38
CA VAL A 105 -0.52 -3.66 -6.55
C VAL A 105 0.61 -3.31 -7.53
N HIS A 106 0.87 -2.02 -7.73
CA HIS A 106 1.98 -1.53 -8.55
C HIS A 106 3.33 -1.95 -7.97
N TYR A 107 3.54 -1.78 -6.66
CA TYR A 107 4.75 -2.21 -5.98
C TYR A 107 4.99 -3.72 -6.09
N LEU A 108 3.95 -4.53 -5.86
CA LEU A 108 4.06 -5.98 -6.03
C LEU A 108 4.45 -6.38 -7.46
N SER A 109 4.08 -5.57 -8.45
CA SER A 109 4.34 -5.84 -9.86
C SER A 109 5.69 -5.31 -10.37
N THR A 110 6.27 -4.29 -9.71
CA THR A 110 7.39 -3.52 -10.28
C THR A 110 8.56 -3.28 -9.33
N ASP A 111 8.41 -3.55 -8.03
CA ASP A 111 9.31 -3.10 -6.97
C ASP A 111 9.48 -1.57 -6.89
N GLN A 112 8.59 -0.81 -7.53
CA GLN A 112 8.54 0.64 -7.45
C GLN A 112 7.36 1.06 -6.58
N PHE A 113 7.62 1.94 -5.63
CA PHE A 113 6.60 2.49 -4.75
C PHE A 113 6.63 4.01 -4.85
N ASP A 114 5.55 4.56 -5.38
CA ASP A 114 5.30 6.00 -5.46
C ASP A 114 3.97 6.24 -4.77
N LEU A 115 3.98 7.09 -3.73
CA LEU A 115 2.79 7.47 -2.99
C LEU A 115 2.04 8.64 -3.65
N GLY A 116 2.51 9.13 -4.79
CA GLY A 116 2.06 10.40 -5.35
C GLY A 116 2.48 11.56 -4.45
N GLU A 117 2.34 12.77 -4.96
CA GLU A 117 2.49 13.96 -4.11
C GLU A 117 1.32 13.96 -3.12
N GLU A 118 1.62 13.99 -1.81
CA GLU A 118 0.65 14.48 -0.84
C GLU A 118 0.10 15.80 -1.40
N GLN A 119 -1.21 15.89 -1.64
CA GLN A 119 -1.86 17.20 -1.71
C GLN A 119 -1.71 17.82 -0.32
N GLY A 120 -0.54 18.43 -0.09
CA GLY A 120 -0.25 19.27 1.05
C GLY A 120 -1.34 20.31 1.09
N GLY A 121 -2.19 20.20 2.12
CA GLY A 121 -3.26 21.13 2.38
C GLY A 121 -2.73 22.57 2.34
N ARG A 122 -3.48 23.39 1.61
CA ARG A 122 -3.49 24.86 1.58
C ARG A 122 -2.77 25.59 2.71
#